data_AF-A0A2A5NSA9-F1
#
_entry.id   AF-A0A2A5NSA9-F1
#
_cell.length_a   1.000
_cell.length_b   1.000
_cell.length_c   1.000
_cell.angle_alpha   90.00
_cell.angle_beta   90.00
_cell.angle_gamma   90.00
#
_symmetry.space_group_name_H-M   'P 1'
#
loop_
_entity.id
_entity.type
_entity.pdbx_description
1 polymer ?
#
loop_
_entity_poly.entity_id
_entity_poly.type
_entity_poly.pdbx_seq_one_letter_code
_entity_poly.pdbx_strand_id
1 'polypeptide(L)'
;MGDYEGIARRAWRRTVPIAIIGFVVGAVVGIIVSSGDDVLARVLAILGVGMSFGGLGGALSLAPASFRLAPSMQWPIRELDKSGRKAVRRAVFSGRPLGEPGSEMAHRAFDWARGAAVTLPVMIGQFLLLYAGIAGSQLPNLERDDLWLGGFARMFIAVIVVVGIAVSISLGRQIRGARRYLEAVSAR
;
A
#
# COMPACT_ATOMS: atom_id res chain seq x y z
N MET A 1 4.96 12.11 18.86
CA MET A 1 4.67 10.79 18.25
C MET A 1 3.18 10.53 18.00
N GLY A 2 2.24 10.95 18.87
CA GLY A 2 0.80 10.90 18.57
C GLY A 2 0.39 11.62 17.28
N ASP A 3 1.23 12.54 16.80
CA ASP A 3 1.04 13.24 15.52
C ASP A 3 1.08 12.29 14.30
N TYR A 4 2.03 11.35 14.21
CA TYR A 4 2.12 10.43 13.07
C TYR A 4 0.96 9.42 13.01
N GLU A 5 0.57 8.87 14.16
CA GLU A 5 -0.62 8.01 14.26
C GLU A 5 -1.90 8.78 13.93
N GLY A 6 -2.00 10.03 14.39
CA GLY A 6 -3.08 10.94 14.05
C GLY A 6 -3.15 11.24 12.55
N ILE A 7 -2.01 11.49 11.92
CA ILE A 7 -1.88 11.68 10.46
C ILE A 7 -2.35 10.43 9.72
N ALA A 8 -1.86 9.24 10.09
CA ALA A 8 -2.24 7.99 9.45
C ALA A 8 -3.74 7.69 9.60
N ARG A 9 -4.30 7.85 10.80
CA ARG A 9 -5.73 7.62 11.06
C ARG A 9 -6.62 8.61 10.31
N ARG A 10 -6.24 9.88 10.28
CA ARG A 10 -6.96 10.93 9.53
C ARG A 10 -6.90 10.69 8.02
N ALA A 11 -5.73 10.24 7.53
CA ALA A 11 -5.56 9.86 6.15
C ALA A 11 -6.54 8.74 5.76
N TRP A 12 -6.58 7.65 6.53
CA TRP A 12 -7.52 6.54 6.28
C TRP A 12 -8.99 6.96 6.36
N ARG A 13 -9.37 7.76 7.36
CA ARG A 13 -10.74 8.29 7.48
C ARG A 13 -11.18 9.11 6.27
N ARG A 14 -10.25 9.77 5.58
CA ARG A 14 -10.52 10.52 4.36
C ARG A 14 -10.47 9.63 3.12
N THR A 15 -9.51 8.71 3.05
CA THR A 15 -9.29 7.86 1.87
C THR A 15 -10.41 6.87 1.65
N VAL A 16 -10.92 6.23 2.70
CA VAL A 16 -12.02 5.24 2.58
C VAL A 16 -13.23 5.83 1.85
N PRO A 17 -13.83 6.96 2.28
CA PRO A 17 -14.97 7.53 1.57
C PRO A 17 -14.60 8.02 0.17
N ILE A 18 -13.40 8.57 -0.06
CA ILE A 18 -12.95 8.97 -1.41
C ILE A 18 -12.89 7.76 -2.35
N ALA A 19 -12.32 6.64 -1.90
CA ALA A 19 -12.21 5.43 -2.70
C ALA A 19 -13.60 4.85 -3.02
N ILE A 20 -14.52 4.85 -2.04
CA ILE A 20 -15.90 4.39 -2.22
C ILE A 20 -16.64 5.29 -3.21
N ILE A 21 -16.62 6.61 -3.00
CA ILE A 21 -17.29 7.57 -3.88
C ILE A 21 -16.72 7.48 -5.29
N GLY A 22 -15.40 7.43 -5.43
CA GLY A 22 -14.73 7.24 -6.71
C GLY A 22 -15.16 5.94 -7.39
N PHE A 23 -15.25 4.84 -6.64
CA PHE A 23 -15.73 3.56 -7.18
C PHE A 23 -17.18 3.65 -7.68
N VAL A 24 -18.08 4.22 -6.88
CA VAL A 24 -19.49 4.37 -7.25
C VAL A 24 -19.64 5.25 -8.49
N VAL A 25 -18.96 6.40 -8.53
CA VAL A 25 -18.98 7.30 -9.69
C VAL A 25 -18.43 6.58 -10.93
N GLY A 26 -17.30 5.89 -10.80
CA GLY A 26 -16.72 5.13 -11.90
C GLY A 26 -17.63 3.99 -12.38
N ALA A 27 -18.31 3.29 -11.47
CA ALA A 27 -19.27 2.25 -11.81
C ALA A 27 -20.46 2.82 -12.59
N VAL A 28 -21.01 3.98 -12.19
CA VAL A 28 -22.07 4.68 -12.92
C VAL A 28 -21.60 5.07 -14.33
N VAL A 29 -20.39 5.61 -14.47
CA VAL A 29 -19.79 5.90 -15.78
C VAL A 29 -19.65 4.62 -16.60
N GLY A 30 -19.22 3.51 -15.99
CA GLY A 30 -19.13 2.20 -16.64
C GLY A 30 -20.48 1.71 -17.17
N ILE A 31 -21.57 1.92 -16.42
CA ILE A 31 -22.94 1.59 -16.88
C ILE A 31 -23.33 2.44 -18.11
N ILE A 32 -22.99 3.73 -18.11
CA ILE A 32 -23.32 4.65 -19.21
C ILE A 32 -22.55 4.28 -20.49
N VAL A 33 -21.29 3.90 -20.35
CA VAL A 33 -20.40 3.59 -21.48
C VAL A 33 -20.58 2.16 -21.99
N SER A 34 -21.12 1.25 -21.18
CA SER A 34 -21.47 -0.10 -21.63
C SER A 34 -22.72 -0.07 -22.52
N SER A 35 -22.56 -0.29 -23.83
CA SER A 35 -23.65 -0.27 -24.81
C SER A 35 -23.91 -1.61 -25.51
N GLY A 36 -23.31 -2.71 -25.03
CA GLY A 36 -23.47 -4.05 -25.60
C GLY A 36 -24.39 -4.97 -24.79
N ASP A 37 -24.94 -5.99 -25.47
CA ASP A 37 -25.80 -7.03 -24.86
C ASP A 37 -25.01 -8.07 -24.05
N ASP A 38 -23.68 -8.08 -24.16
CA ASP A 38 -22.83 -8.98 -23.41
C ASP A 38 -22.75 -8.58 -21.92
N VAL A 39 -23.29 -9.46 -21.08
CA VAL A 39 -23.34 -9.30 -19.63
C VAL A 39 -21.94 -9.27 -19.02
N LEU A 40 -21.01 -10.10 -19.51
CA LEU A 40 -19.67 -10.17 -18.93
C LEU A 40 -18.86 -8.92 -19.28
N ALA A 41 -18.90 -8.47 -20.54
CA ALA A 41 -18.28 -7.22 -20.99
C ALA A 41 -18.78 -6.03 -20.17
N ARG A 42 -20.09 -5.98 -19.93
CA ARG A 42 -20.73 -4.94 -19.12
C ARG A 42 -20.26 -4.97 -17.67
N VAL A 43 -20.20 -6.14 -17.04
CA VAL A 43 -19.70 -6.28 -15.67
C VAL A 43 -18.23 -5.85 -15.57
N LEU A 44 -17.39 -6.27 -16.52
CA LEU A 44 -15.98 -5.89 -16.57
C LEU A 44 -15.79 -4.40 -16.80
N ALA A 45 -16.63 -3.76 -17.62
CA ALA A 45 -16.64 -2.32 -17.82
C ALA A 45 -16.98 -1.57 -16.51
N ILE A 46 -18.05 -1.98 -15.83
CA ILE A 46 -18.49 -1.36 -14.57
C ILE A 46 -17.42 -1.50 -13.49
N LEU A 47 -16.91 -2.72 -13.28
CA LEU A 47 -15.87 -2.99 -12.29
C LEU A 47 -14.57 -2.29 -12.64
N GLY A 48 -14.19 -2.29 -13.92
CA GLY A 48 -12.95 -1.68 -14.40
C GLY A 48 -12.92 -0.18 -14.20
N VAL A 49 -13.96 0.51 -14.66
CA VAL A 49 -14.06 1.97 -14.50
C VAL A 49 -14.24 2.33 -13.02
N GLY A 50 -15.05 1.58 -12.26
CA GLY A 50 -15.19 1.75 -10.81
C GLY A 50 -13.85 1.61 -10.08
N MET A 51 -13.13 0.52 -10.30
CA MET A 51 -11.81 0.29 -9.70
C MET A 51 -10.80 1.37 -10.10
N SER A 52 -10.84 1.83 -11.35
CA SER A 52 -9.98 2.92 -11.84
C SER A 52 -10.17 4.19 -11.02
N PHE A 53 -11.40 4.68 -10.91
CA PHE A 53 -11.69 5.93 -10.20
C PHE A 53 -11.49 5.78 -8.69
N GLY A 54 -12.00 4.71 -8.09
CA GLY A 54 -11.87 4.47 -6.65
C GLY A 54 -10.42 4.22 -6.22
N GLY A 55 -9.70 3.41 -6.98
CA GLY A 55 -8.30 3.07 -6.74
C GLY A 55 -7.37 4.27 -6.92
N LEU A 56 -7.46 4.99 -8.05
CA LEU A 56 -6.63 6.17 -8.28
C LEU A 56 -6.97 7.31 -7.30
N GLY A 57 -8.26 7.59 -7.09
CA GLY A 57 -8.70 8.61 -6.13
C GLY A 57 -8.25 8.29 -4.70
N GLY A 58 -8.41 7.03 -4.30
CA GLY A 58 -7.93 6.54 -3.01
C GLY A 58 -6.41 6.67 -2.86
N ALA A 59 -5.63 6.22 -3.85
CA ALA A 59 -4.18 6.29 -3.83
C ALA A 59 -3.67 7.73 -3.76
N LEU A 60 -4.21 8.63 -4.61
CA LEU A 60 -3.85 10.05 -4.62
C LEU A 60 -4.20 10.72 -3.29
N SER A 61 -5.31 10.33 -2.66
CA SER A 61 -5.69 10.86 -1.35
C SER A 61 -4.73 10.47 -0.21
N LEU A 62 -3.99 9.36 -0.34
CA LEU A 62 -2.99 8.94 0.64
C LEU A 62 -1.61 9.59 0.41
N ALA A 63 -1.32 10.05 -0.80
CA ALA A 63 0.00 10.60 -1.14
C ALA A 63 0.49 11.69 -0.18
N PRO A 64 -0.32 12.69 0.24
CA PRO A 64 0.13 13.69 1.21
C PRO A 64 0.51 13.10 2.57
N ALA A 65 -0.19 12.05 3.03
CA ALA A 65 0.13 11.37 4.28
C ALA A 65 1.44 10.59 4.15
N SER A 66 1.64 9.90 3.03
CA SER A 66 2.89 9.20 2.74
C SER A 66 4.10 10.13 2.74
N PHE A 67 4.00 11.32 2.14
CA PHE A 67 5.08 12.33 2.19
C PHE A 67 5.35 12.82 3.61
N ARG A 68 4.30 13.06 4.41
CA ARG A 68 4.45 13.50 5.81
C ARG A 68 5.01 12.41 6.73
N LEU A 69 4.78 11.15 6.41
CA LEU A 69 5.26 10.00 7.18
C LEU A 69 6.65 9.54 6.76
N ALA A 70 7.09 9.85 5.53
CA ALA A 70 8.41 9.46 5.02
C ALA A 70 9.60 9.84 5.94
N PRO A 71 9.63 11.02 6.59
CA PRO A 71 10.67 11.35 7.56
C PRO A 71 10.79 10.34 8.71
N SER A 72 9.68 9.79 9.21
CA SER A 72 9.70 8.85 10.33
C SER A 72 10.49 7.56 10.04
N MET A 73 10.66 7.22 8.76
CA MET A 73 11.43 6.07 8.30
C MET A 73 12.91 6.37 8.03
N GLN A 74 13.26 7.64 7.84
CA GLN A 74 14.60 8.06 7.41
C GLN A 74 15.42 8.61 8.58
N TRP A 75 14.82 9.44 9.43
CA TRP A 75 15.51 10.14 10.51
C TRP A 75 16.23 9.21 11.50
N PRO A 76 15.63 8.12 12.00
CA PRO A 76 16.26 7.28 13.03
C PRO A 76 17.56 6.59 12.56
N ILE A 77 17.73 6.44 11.25
CA ILE A 77 18.82 5.68 10.65
C ILE A 77 19.69 6.53 9.72
N ARG A 78 19.49 7.85 9.68
CA ARG A 78 20.11 8.76 8.71
C ARG A 78 21.63 8.83 8.86
N GLU A 79 22.10 8.92 10.09
CA GLU A 79 23.53 9.07 10.43
C GLU A 79 24.27 7.73 10.48
N LEU A 80 23.54 6.61 10.40
CA LEU A 80 24.16 5.29 10.40
C LEU A 80 24.85 5.03 9.06
N ASP A 81 25.96 4.31 9.11
CA ASP A 81 26.60 3.75 7.94
C ASP A 81 25.72 2.66 7.29
N LYS A 82 26.16 2.10 6.15
CA LYS A 82 25.37 1.06 5.46
C LYS A 82 25.18 -0.19 6.32
N SER A 83 26.18 -0.56 7.13
CA SER A 83 26.10 -1.75 7.97
C SER A 83 25.13 -1.57 9.14
N GLY A 84 25.18 -0.42 9.82
CA GLY A 84 24.26 -0.04 10.89
C GLY A 84 22.81 0.03 10.41
N ARG A 85 22.57 0.64 9.24
CA ARG A 85 21.23 0.64 8.61
C ARG A 85 20.71 -0.77 8.36
N LYS A 86 21.55 -1.65 7.81
CA LYS A 86 21.17 -3.05 7.54
C LYS A 86 20.89 -3.82 8.83
N ALA A 87 21.68 -3.60 9.88
CA ALA A 87 21.50 -4.20 11.19
C ALA A 87 20.16 -3.79 11.82
N VAL A 88 19.85 -2.49 11.85
CA VAL A 88 18.56 -1.98 12.36
C VAL A 88 17.37 -2.57 11.59
N ARG A 89 17.40 -2.49 10.25
CA ARG A 89 16.31 -3.04 9.42
C ARG A 89 16.10 -4.53 9.66
N ARG A 90 17.20 -5.30 9.73
CA ARG A 90 17.14 -6.76 9.98
C ARG A 90 16.59 -7.06 11.37
N ALA A 91 17.06 -6.36 12.40
CA ALA A 91 16.61 -6.55 13.77
C ALA A 91 15.11 -6.28 13.91
N VAL A 92 14.66 -5.12 13.44
CA VAL A 92 13.25 -4.71 13.53
C VAL A 92 12.35 -5.63 12.71
N PHE A 93 12.69 -5.97 11.47
CA PHE A 93 11.84 -6.86 10.67
C PHE A 93 11.90 -8.33 11.10
N SER A 94 12.95 -8.75 11.81
CA SER A 94 12.98 -10.07 12.44
C SER A 94 12.30 -10.11 13.81
N GLY A 95 11.89 -8.96 14.36
CA GLY A 95 11.29 -8.87 15.70
C GLY A 95 12.29 -9.16 16.83
N ARG A 96 13.60 -9.02 16.58
CA ARG A 96 14.66 -9.31 17.56
C ARG A 96 15.26 -8.01 18.10
N PRO A 97 15.24 -7.77 19.43
CA PRO A 97 15.87 -6.60 20.03
C PRO A 97 17.34 -6.49 19.64
N LEU A 98 17.79 -5.27 19.32
CA LEU A 98 19.17 -5.01 18.92
C LEU A 98 19.95 -4.37 20.06
N GLY A 99 21.11 -4.95 20.38
CA GLY A 99 22.01 -4.43 21.42
C GLY A 99 21.49 -4.63 22.84
N GLU A 100 22.23 -4.05 23.79
CA GLU A 100 21.81 -3.98 25.19
C GLU A 100 20.69 -2.95 25.38
N PRO A 101 19.74 -3.18 26.31
CA PRO A 101 18.75 -2.18 26.68
C PRO A 101 19.40 -0.85 27.03
N GLY A 102 18.88 0.25 26.47
CA GLY A 102 19.43 1.59 26.70
C GLY A 102 20.57 1.99 25.76
N SER A 103 21.13 1.09 24.95
CA SER A 103 22.13 1.46 23.94
C SER A 103 21.56 2.42 22.88
N GLU A 104 22.41 3.26 22.28
CA GLU A 104 21.99 4.19 21.23
C GLU A 104 21.38 3.46 20.03
N MET A 105 21.93 2.30 19.66
CA MET A 105 21.40 1.45 18.59
C MET A 105 20.03 0.88 18.92
N ALA A 106 19.76 0.53 20.19
CA ALA A 106 18.44 0.08 20.63
C ALA A 106 17.39 1.19 20.51
N HIS A 107 17.74 2.42 20.91
CA HIS A 107 16.88 3.60 20.78
C HIS A 107 16.55 3.91 19.32
N ARG A 108 17.57 3.98 18.45
CA ARG A 108 17.39 4.21 17.01
C ARG A 108 16.53 3.12 16.36
N ALA A 109 16.72 1.85 16.73
CA ALA A 109 15.92 0.74 16.23
C ALA A 109 14.47 0.79 16.73
N PHE A 110 14.24 1.20 17.97
CA PHE A 110 12.90 1.41 18.52
C PHE A 110 12.16 2.53 17.80
N ASP A 111 12.78 3.69 17.62
CA ASP A 111 12.18 4.82 16.90
C ASP A 111 11.85 4.46 15.45
N TRP A 112 12.76 3.72 14.80
CA TRP A 112 12.53 3.21 13.46
C TRP A 112 11.38 2.21 13.40
N ALA A 113 11.28 1.28 14.36
CA ALA A 113 10.18 0.32 14.46
C ALA A 113 8.83 1.01 14.65
N ARG A 114 8.77 2.08 15.46
CA ARG A 114 7.56 2.90 15.61
C ARG A 114 7.17 3.59 14.32
N GLY A 115 8.13 4.22 13.64
CA GLY A 115 7.91 4.84 12.33
C GLY A 115 7.40 3.83 11.29
N ALA A 116 8.00 2.63 11.26
CA ALA A 116 7.61 1.55 10.36
C ALA A 116 6.20 1.01 10.64
N ALA A 117 5.83 0.84 11.90
CA ALA A 117 4.52 0.34 12.29
C ALA A 117 3.35 1.27 11.86
N VAL A 118 3.61 2.57 11.70
CA VAL A 118 2.62 3.57 11.27
C VAL A 118 2.68 3.83 9.76
N THR A 119 3.89 3.92 9.20
CA THR A 119 4.10 4.32 7.80
C THR A 119 3.84 3.20 6.82
N LEU A 120 4.31 1.98 7.10
CA LEU A 120 4.17 0.85 6.18
C LEU A 120 2.71 0.50 5.86
N PRO A 121 1.74 0.53 6.83
CA PRO A 121 0.32 0.36 6.53
C PRO A 121 -0.26 1.40 5.57
N VAL A 122 0.20 2.66 5.65
CA VAL A 122 -0.25 3.71 4.73
C VAL A 122 0.33 3.48 3.34
N MET A 123 1.61 3.11 3.24
CA MET A 123 2.26 2.81 1.98
C MET A 123 1.65 1.61 1.25
N ILE A 124 1.38 0.50 1.97
CA ILE A 124 0.71 -0.68 1.36
C ILE A 124 -0.71 -0.31 0.92
N GLY A 125 -1.44 0.49 1.69
CA GLY A 125 -2.78 0.97 1.31
C GLY A 125 -2.75 1.79 0.02
N GLN A 126 -1.84 2.76 -0.07
CA GLN A 126 -1.66 3.57 -1.27
C GLN A 126 -1.26 2.72 -2.48
N PHE A 127 -0.34 1.79 -2.29
CA PHE A 127 0.12 0.89 -3.34
C PHE A 127 -1.00 -0.01 -3.88
N LEU A 128 -1.78 -0.62 -2.98
CA LEU A 128 -2.89 -1.49 -3.35
C LEU A 128 -3.99 -0.72 -4.10
N LEU A 129 -4.33 0.48 -3.62
CA LEU A 129 -5.31 1.35 -4.29
C LEU A 129 -4.81 1.77 -5.68
N LEU A 130 -3.52 2.09 -5.81
CA LEU A 130 -2.92 2.44 -7.10
C LEU A 130 -2.98 1.25 -8.08
N TYR A 131 -2.63 0.06 -7.61
CA TYR A 131 -2.65 -1.16 -8.42
C TYR A 131 -4.07 -1.55 -8.82
N ALA A 132 -5.04 -1.43 -7.91
CA ALA A 132 -6.45 -1.62 -8.23
C ALA A 132 -6.93 -0.62 -9.29
N GLY A 133 -6.52 0.65 -9.17
CA GLY A 133 -6.84 1.68 -10.16
C GLY A 133 -6.28 1.37 -11.55
N ILE A 134 -5.00 1.02 -11.61
CA ILE A 134 -4.31 0.70 -12.86
C ILE A 134 -4.86 -0.59 -13.48
N ALA A 135 -5.03 -1.66 -12.70
CA ALA A 135 -5.60 -2.92 -13.19
C ALA A 135 -7.06 -2.76 -13.65
N GLY A 136 -7.85 -1.96 -12.91
CA GLY A 136 -9.23 -1.65 -13.25
C GLY A 136 -9.37 -1.14 -14.69
N SER A 137 -8.46 -0.27 -15.13
CA SER A 137 -8.49 0.29 -16.50
C SER A 137 -8.36 -0.78 -17.59
N GLN A 138 -7.82 -1.95 -17.27
CA GLN A 138 -7.59 -3.05 -18.21
C GLN A 138 -8.69 -4.11 -18.18
N LEU A 139 -9.55 -4.14 -17.16
CA LEU A 139 -10.65 -5.11 -17.06
C LEU A 139 -11.56 -5.12 -18.31
N PRO A 140 -11.97 -3.97 -18.89
CA PRO A 140 -12.82 -3.96 -20.08
C PRO A 140 -12.15 -4.56 -21.32
N ASN A 141 -10.81 -4.69 -21.32
CA ASN A 141 -10.06 -5.21 -22.45
C ASN A 141 -9.89 -6.75 -22.39
N LEU A 142 -10.28 -7.42 -21.30
CA LEU A 142 -10.05 -8.86 -21.12
C LEU A 142 -10.78 -9.76 -22.14
N GLU A 143 -11.94 -9.31 -22.60
CA GLU A 143 -12.79 -10.03 -23.57
C GLU A 143 -12.53 -9.65 -25.01
N ARG A 144 -11.63 -8.71 -25.28
CA ARG A 144 -11.27 -8.41 -26.67
C ARG A 144 -10.56 -9.62 -27.26
N ASP A 145 -11.09 -10.13 -28.38
CA ASP A 145 -10.49 -11.24 -29.14
C ASP A 145 -9.19 -10.84 -29.86
N ASP A 146 -8.86 -9.55 -29.86
CA ASP A 146 -7.60 -9.02 -30.35
C ASP A 146 -6.42 -9.57 -29.51
N LEU A 147 -5.54 -10.33 -30.17
CA LEU A 147 -4.34 -10.93 -29.56
C LEU A 147 -3.42 -9.89 -28.89
N TRP A 148 -3.35 -8.68 -29.43
CA TRP A 148 -2.54 -7.60 -28.88
C TRP A 148 -3.20 -6.99 -27.64
N LEU A 149 -4.41 -6.45 -27.78
CA LEU A 149 -5.08 -5.72 -26.69
C LEU A 149 -5.59 -6.64 -25.57
N GLY A 150 -6.28 -7.74 -25.93
CA GLY A 150 -6.80 -8.71 -24.98
C GLY A 150 -5.69 -9.54 -24.34
N GLY A 151 -4.70 -9.98 -25.15
CA GLY A 151 -3.51 -10.67 -24.66
C GLY A 151 -2.69 -9.81 -23.69
N PHE A 152 -2.45 -8.55 -24.03
CA PHE A 152 -1.76 -7.60 -23.15
C PHE A 152 -2.53 -7.40 -21.84
N ALA A 153 -3.84 -7.14 -21.89
CA ALA A 153 -4.65 -6.91 -20.68
C ALA A 153 -4.61 -8.10 -19.72
N ARG A 154 -4.73 -9.33 -20.23
CA ARG A 154 -4.66 -10.57 -19.44
C ARG A 154 -3.29 -10.71 -18.76
N MET A 155 -2.21 -10.55 -19.53
CA MET A 155 -0.84 -10.63 -19.01
C MET A 155 -0.56 -9.53 -17.99
N PHE A 156 -0.99 -8.30 -18.27
CA PHE A 156 -0.79 -7.15 -17.40
C PHE A 156 -1.51 -7.30 -16.07
N ILE A 157 -2.78 -7.71 -16.08
CA ILE A 157 -3.55 -7.98 -14.86
C ILE A 157 -2.91 -9.13 -14.07
N ALA A 158 -2.51 -10.21 -14.74
CA ALA A 158 -1.83 -11.33 -14.07
C ALA A 158 -0.55 -10.87 -13.37
N VAL A 159 0.30 -10.10 -14.04
CA VAL A 159 1.53 -9.54 -13.46
C VAL A 159 1.22 -8.61 -12.30
N ILE A 160 0.27 -7.68 -12.44
CA ILE A 160 -0.11 -6.75 -11.37
C ILE A 160 -0.62 -7.51 -10.13
N VAL A 161 -1.44 -8.54 -10.32
CA VAL A 161 -1.95 -9.35 -9.21
C VAL A 161 -0.81 -10.08 -8.50
N VAL A 162 0.09 -10.72 -9.25
CA VAL A 162 1.25 -11.42 -8.68
C VAL A 162 2.15 -10.45 -7.90
N VAL A 163 2.49 -9.30 -8.49
CA VAL A 163 3.30 -8.27 -7.82
C VAL A 163 2.56 -7.70 -6.61
N GLY A 164 1.27 -7.45 -6.72
CA GLY A 164 0.40 -6.97 -5.65
C GLY A 164 0.42 -7.90 -4.44
N ILE A 165 0.26 -9.21 -4.67
CA ILE A 165 0.32 -10.25 -3.65
C ILE A 165 1.72 -10.30 -3.02
N ALA A 166 2.78 -10.35 -3.84
CA ALA A 166 4.15 -10.44 -3.35
C ALA A 166 4.54 -9.24 -2.46
N VAL A 167 4.22 -8.02 -2.89
CA VAL A 167 4.45 -6.79 -2.12
C VAL A 167 3.64 -6.79 -0.84
N SER A 168 2.36 -7.20 -0.91
CA SER A 168 1.49 -7.24 0.28
C SER A 168 1.99 -8.23 1.32
N ILE A 169 2.44 -9.41 0.91
CA ILE A 169 3.03 -10.41 1.80
C ILE A 169 4.33 -9.86 2.41
N SER A 170 5.21 -9.29 1.58
CA SER A 170 6.50 -8.75 2.03
C SER A 170 6.32 -7.63 3.06
N LEU A 171 5.52 -6.61 2.74
CA LEU A 171 5.24 -5.49 3.64
C LEU A 171 4.43 -5.95 4.86
N GLY A 172 3.47 -6.87 4.70
CA GLY A 172 2.72 -7.46 5.81
C GLY A 172 3.60 -8.24 6.79
N ARG A 173 4.67 -8.90 6.31
CA ARG A 173 5.70 -9.51 7.18
C ARG A 173 6.52 -8.44 7.89
N GLN A 174 6.92 -7.38 7.20
CA GLN A 174 7.68 -6.27 7.78
C GLN A 174 6.90 -5.52 8.87
N ILE A 175 5.61 -5.25 8.64
CA ILE A 175 4.71 -4.62 9.63
C ILE A 175 4.60 -5.50 10.87
N ARG A 176 4.39 -6.81 10.70
CA ARG A 176 4.33 -7.76 11.81
C ARG A 176 5.64 -7.82 12.57
N GLY A 177 6.77 -7.84 11.87
CA GLY A 177 8.10 -7.79 12.48
C GLY A 177 8.30 -6.55 13.33
N ALA A 178 7.98 -5.37 12.79
CA ALA A 178 8.09 -4.10 13.50
C ALA A 178 7.21 -4.06 14.76
N ARG A 179 5.98 -4.57 14.70
CA ARG A 179 5.10 -4.68 15.88
C ARG A 179 5.66 -5.62 16.94
N ARG A 180 6.11 -6.82 16.54
CA ARG A 180 6.76 -7.77 17.45
C ARG A 180 8.03 -7.20 18.09
N TYR A 181 8.80 -6.40 17.34
CA TYR A 181 9.97 -5.72 17.89
C TYR A 181 9.57 -4.76 19.01
N LEU A 182 8.52 -3.94 18.80
CA LEU A 182 8.02 -3.02 19.82
C LEU A 182 7.52 -3.77 21.06
N GLU A 183 6.77 -4.86 20.87
CA GLU A 183 6.32 -5.73 21.96
C GLU A 183 7.52 -6.29 22.75
N ALA A 184 8.52 -6.86 22.06
CA ALA A 184 9.70 -7.46 22.67
C ALA A 184 10.58 -6.44 23.42
N VAL A 185 10.64 -5.19 22.97
CA VAL A 185 11.35 -4.11 23.67
C VAL A 185 10.56 -3.61 24.87
N SER A 186 9.23 -3.54 24.78
CA SER A 186 8.38 -3.11 25.91
C SER A 186 8.27 -4.13 27.04
N ALA A 187 8.55 -5.40 26.76
CA ALA A 187 8.52 -6.50 27.74
C ALA A 187 9.87 -6.72 28.47
N ARG A 188 10.90 -5.94 28.12
CA ARG A 188 12.21 -5.94 28.78
C ARG A 188 12.31 -4.79 29.76
#